data_AF-A0A1C7N1R9-F1
#
_entry.id   AF-A0A1C7N1R9-F1
#
_cell.length_a   1.000
_cell.length_b   1.000
_cell.length_c   1.000
_cell.angle_alpha   90.00
_cell.angle_beta   90.00
_cell.angle_gamma   90.00
#
_symmetry.space_group_name_H-M   'P 1'
#
loop_
_entity.id
_entity.type
_entity.pdbx_description
1 polymer ?
#
loop_
_entity_poly.entity_id
_entity_poly.type
_entity_poly.pdbx_seq_one_letter_code
_entity_poly.pdbx_strand_id
1 'polypeptide(L)'
;MVNAKEAKTTQDLPYLYALTLADNGSPTHDKNYIRIPLTKGDVLLRIILKAGSLAAGGKPILYTNYPVKGQFERHIFHPVKFIKDPNLLHAYCDVKLDLPGAYQYKVEYTEDDKKIVSETGYFIAEPRLKLPKAIGEHGKNDLLPLDGLMILSMVPKWMGPITKWKSLIQEVEYAGYNMIHFVPLQKRGSSNSPYSIADQLTYDDDVFEESDRKKSPNQKLAIVQSAIKEIHSKHGILSLSDVVWNHTSNSTAFLLDHPEAGYNLHNSPHLVPAYELDTALIELSGRFDQAGLPSDIRSSDDADKVIEYIKHNVFKDLKLYEFKVIDVDKHVEEIRNALQSRKLKCDPSAYQDVHGLSVKERVDLFGKSVVKDGHLGTRFHKSVDVSQAVSFLLAFNHISGLDQVSDDKVESLAQSFQGLLNDYNLPFYEEYDAECKIALDNIKGRLLFTRLAENGPKLGKITRENPVIETYFTRLEDKSNKHPKGSMMLANNGWIWNADPLNDFAGPGSTAYLRREVIIWGDCVKLRYGNAPQDNPWLWKHMRDYTEQIAGMFHGIRIDNCHSTPIHVAEYFLDAARKIRPDLYVLAELFTGSPERDNQFVSRLGIHALIREAMQ
;
A
#
# COMPACT_ATOMS: atom_id res chain seq x y z
N MET A 1 45.32 -8.44 55.96
CA MET A 1 43.89 -8.67 55.69
C MET A 1 43.15 -7.33 55.76
N VAL A 2 42.98 -6.65 54.62
CA VAL A 2 41.80 -5.82 54.32
C VAL A 2 41.67 -5.88 52.80
N ASN A 3 40.59 -6.50 52.33
CA ASN A 3 40.25 -6.64 50.92
C ASN A 3 40.09 -5.25 50.28
N ALA A 4 40.96 -4.91 49.33
CA ALA A 4 40.71 -3.85 48.39
C ALA A 4 39.54 -4.28 47.50
N LYS A 5 38.38 -3.65 47.71
CA LYS A 5 37.23 -3.72 46.82
C LYS A 5 37.69 -3.41 45.40
N GLU A 6 37.40 -4.33 44.49
CA GLU A 6 37.35 -4.07 43.06
C GLU A 6 36.46 -2.85 42.83
N ALA A 7 37.09 -1.71 42.54
CA ALA A 7 36.39 -0.57 41.97
C ALA A 7 36.00 -1.00 40.55
N LYS A 8 34.71 -1.30 40.34
CA LYS A 8 34.13 -1.38 38.99
C LYS A 8 34.50 -0.09 38.26
N THR A 9 35.34 -0.22 37.24
CA THR A 9 35.57 0.85 36.27
C THR A 9 34.22 1.28 35.71
N THR A 10 34.05 2.57 35.45
CA THR A 10 32.84 3.22 34.93
C THR A 10 32.33 2.66 33.58
N GLN A 11 32.97 1.64 33.02
CA GLN A 11 32.61 0.95 31.78
C GLN A 11 31.50 -0.12 31.91
N ASP A 12 31.09 -0.50 33.13
CA ASP A 12 30.12 -1.59 33.36
C ASP A 12 28.72 -1.14 33.86
N LEU A 13 28.42 0.17 33.85
CA LEU A 13 27.08 0.65 34.21
C LEU A 13 26.15 0.62 32.99
N PRO A 14 24.91 0.11 33.13
CA PRO A 14 23.96 0.09 32.03
C PRO A 14 23.56 1.52 31.62
N TYR A 15 23.39 1.74 30.33
CA TYR A 15 22.79 2.97 29.80
C TYR A 15 21.30 2.97 30.10
N LEU A 16 20.84 3.94 30.88
CA LEU A 16 19.45 4.06 31.30
C LEU A 16 18.75 5.17 30.52
N TYR A 17 17.75 4.80 29.72
CA TYR A 17 16.82 5.74 29.09
C TYR A 17 15.52 5.75 29.91
N ALA A 18 15.09 6.92 30.37
CA ALA A 18 13.89 7.05 31.18
C ALA A 18 12.76 7.71 30.39
N LEU A 19 11.59 7.07 30.38
CA LEU A 19 10.36 7.58 29.79
C LEU A 19 9.29 7.72 30.88
N THR A 20 8.90 8.95 31.17
CA THR A 20 7.77 9.24 32.07
C THR A 20 6.49 9.36 31.27
N LEU A 21 5.48 8.59 31.64
CA LEU A 21 4.17 8.56 30.98
C LEU A 21 3.23 9.62 31.54
N ALA A 22 2.13 9.85 30.81
CA ALA A 22 1.02 10.70 31.22
C ALA A 22 0.24 10.07 32.39
N ASP A 23 -0.74 10.82 32.90
CA ASP A 23 -1.51 10.46 34.09
C ASP A 23 -2.25 9.10 33.95
N ASN A 24 -2.86 8.90 32.77
CA ASN A 24 -3.55 7.68 32.35
C ASN A 24 -2.61 6.58 31.81
N GLY A 25 -1.29 6.71 31.98
CA GLY A 25 -0.31 5.74 31.49
C GLY A 25 -0.08 5.76 29.97
N SER A 26 -0.66 6.72 29.24
CA SER A 26 -0.37 6.91 27.81
C SER A 26 0.99 7.61 27.62
N PRO A 27 1.60 7.50 26.42
CA PRO A 27 2.70 8.39 26.06
C PRO A 27 2.28 9.86 26.18
N THR A 28 3.24 10.75 26.46
CA THR A 28 2.97 12.18 26.37
C THR A 28 2.90 12.59 24.89
N HIS A 29 2.18 13.66 24.56
CA HIS A 29 1.97 14.12 23.18
C HIS A 29 3.28 14.29 22.38
N ASP A 30 4.37 14.68 23.03
CA ASP A 30 5.71 14.86 22.45
C ASP A 30 6.55 13.56 22.36
N LYS A 31 6.06 12.44 22.93
CA LYS A 31 6.80 11.16 23.06
C LYS A 31 5.96 9.95 22.67
N ASN A 32 5.01 10.13 21.75
CA ASN A 32 4.25 9.04 21.14
C ASN A 32 5.17 7.97 20.50
N TYR A 33 6.38 8.39 20.10
CA TYR A 33 7.43 7.54 19.58
C TYR A 33 8.80 8.02 20.08
N ILE A 34 9.67 7.09 20.48
CA ILE A 34 11.05 7.37 20.89
C ILE A 34 12.08 6.44 20.20
N ARG A 35 13.31 6.92 20.06
CA ARG A 35 14.45 6.16 19.55
C ARG A 35 15.44 5.88 20.67
N ILE A 36 15.94 4.66 20.73
CA ILE A 36 16.85 4.20 21.77
C ILE A 36 18.09 3.61 21.11
N PRO A 37 19.20 4.36 21.10
CA PRO A 37 20.50 3.86 20.62
C PRO A 37 20.95 2.66 21.45
N LEU A 38 21.16 1.53 20.79
CA LEU A 38 21.76 0.36 21.43
C LEU A 38 23.29 0.50 21.45
N THR A 39 23.90 0.12 22.57
CA THR A 39 25.36 0.17 22.76
C THR A 39 25.96 -1.24 22.82
N LYS A 40 27.28 -1.34 23.01
CA LYS A 40 27.96 -2.61 23.31
C LYS A 40 27.61 -3.13 24.73
N GLY A 41 27.25 -2.23 25.64
CA GLY A 41 26.87 -2.55 27.01
C GLY A 41 25.37 -2.72 27.19
N ASP A 42 24.95 -2.99 28.42
CA ASP A 42 23.55 -3.14 28.78
C ASP A 42 22.78 -1.82 28.57
N VAL A 43 21.64 -1.88 27.89
CA VAL A 43 20.71 -0.76 27.72
C VAL A 43 19.40 -1.08 28.41
N LEU A 44 18.90 -0.14 29.21
CA LEU A 44 17.63 -0.26 29.93
C LEU A 44 16.70 0.88 29.51
N LEU A 45 15.47 0.53 29.13
CA LEU A 45 14.36 1.46 29.03
C LEU A 45 13.54 1.39 30.32
N ARG A 46 13.58 2.46 31.10
CA ARG A 46 12.78 2.63 32.30
C ARG A 46 11.50 3.39 31.99
N ILE A 47 10.37 2.73 32.15
CA ILE A 47 9.05 3.34 32.05
C ILE A 47 8.62 3.80 33.45
N ILE A 48 8.19 5.05 33.59
CA ILE A 48 7.92 5.70 34.88
C ILE A 48 6.48 6.21 34.91
N LEU A 49 5.77 5.90 35.99
CA LEU A 49 4.49 6.50 36.37
C LEU A 49 4.69 7.37 37.60
N LYS A 50 4.27 8.64 37.49
CA LYS A 50 4.39 9.61 38.59
C LYS A 50 3.52 9.20 39.78
N ALA A 51 3.93 9.61 40.97
CA ALA A 51 3.16 9.37 42.18
C ALA A 51 1.79 10.07 42.05
N GLY A 52 0.72 9.41 42.49
CA GLY A 52 -0.63 9.97 42.43
C GLY A 52 -1.28 9.96 41.05
N SER A 53 -0.61 9.40 40.03
CA SER A 53 -1.24 9.28 38.72
C SER A 53 -2.35 8.23 38.73
N LEU A 54 -3.38 8.40 37.88
CA LEU A 54 -4.49 7.44 37.76
C LEU A 54 -3.97 6.02 37.54
N ALA A 55 -3.07 5.85 36.56
CA ALA A 55 -2.46 4.57 36.26
C ALA A 55 -1.62 4.00 37.43
N ALA A 56 -0.90 4.84 38.19
CA ALA A 56 -0.08 4.40 39.31
C ALA A 56 -0.92 3.84 40.49
N GLY A 57 -2.15 4.35 40.66
CA GLY A 57 -3.11 3.87 41.66
C GLY A 57 -3.69 2.50 41.31
N GLY A 58 -3.91 2.23 40.02
CA GLY A 58 -4.66 1.09 39.51
C GLY A 58 -3.93 -0.24 39.34
N LYS A 59 -2.88 -0.54 40.12
CA LYS A 59 -2.04 -1.76 39.96
C LYS A 59 -1.54 -1.96 38.50
N PRO A 60 -0.76 -1.01 37.97
CA PRO A 60 -0.44 -0.97 36.55
C PRO A 60 0.45 -2.14 36.11
N ILE A 61 0.24 -2.59 34.87
CA ILE A 61 1.09 -3.56 34.16
C ILE A 61 1.44 -2.96 32.79
N LEU A 62 2.72 -2.96 32.45
CA LEU A 62 3.17 -2.65 31.10
C LEU A 62 3.00 -3.88 30.22
N TYR A 63 2.29 -3.76 29.11
CA TYR A 63 2.27 -4.74 28.05
C TYR A 63 3.12 -4.23 26.89
N THR A 64 4.16 -4.96 26.50
CA THR A 64 5.01 -4.62 25.34
C THR A 64 5.21 -5.82 24.42
N ASN A 65 5.27 -5.60 23.11
CA ASN A 65 5.65 -6.65 22.17
C ASN A 65 7.18 -6.82 22.04
N TYR A 66 7.97 -6.08 22.82
CA TYR A 66 9.38 -6.40 23.02
C TYR A 66 9.50 -7.81 23.62
N PRO A 67 10.31 -8.72 23.05
CA PRO A 67 10.36 -10.11 23.47
C PRO A 67 11.13 -10.25 24.79
N VAL A 68 10.48 -9.91 25.91
CA VAL A 68 11.04 -10.09 27.27
C VAL A 68 11.43 -11.54 27.52
N LYS A 69 10.75 -12.48 26.86
CA LYS A 69 11.10 -13.90 26.77
C LYS A 69 10.78 -14.43 25.37
N GLY A 70 11.64 -15.28 24.83
CA GLY A 70 11.42 -15.96 23.55
C GLY A 70 11.83 -15.11 22.34
N GLN A 71 11.19 -15.36 21.20
CA GLN A 71 11.45 -14.64 19.95
C GLN A 71 10.42 -13.53 19.73
N PHE A 72 10.78 -12.53 18.95
CA PHE A 72 9.85 -11.46 18.58
C PHE A 72 8.72 -11.97 17.69
N GLU A 73 7.50 -11.69 18.12
CA GLU A 73 6.27 -11.82 17.35
C GLU A 73 5.43 -10.56 17.51
N ARG A 74 5.19 -9.84 16.42
CA ARG A 74 4.61 -8.48 16.42
C ARG A 74 3.34 -8.30 17.25
N HIS A 75 2.49 -9.32 17.27
CA HIS A 75 1.17 -9.29 17.93
C HIS A 75 1.15 -9.94 19.31
N ILE A 76 2.28 -10.48 19.80
CA ILE A 76 2.37 -11.06 21.15
C ILE A 76 2.91 -9.98 22.09
N PHE A 77 2.11 -9.66 23.12
CA PHE A 77 2.50 -8.69 24.16
C PHE A 77 2.84 -9.41 25.47
N HIS A 78 3.95 -9.00 26.08
CA HIS A 78 4.48 -9.53 27.32
C HIS A 78 4.21 -8.56 28.48
N PRO A 79 3.72 -9.06 29.63
CA PRO A 79 3.51 -8.23 30.81
C PRO A 79 4.84 -7.98 31.55
N VAL A 80 5.07 -6.72 31.93
CA VAL A 80 6.16 -6.28 32.79
C VAL A 80 5.55 -5.53 33.98
N LYS A 81 5.82 -6.02 35.19
CA LYS A 81 5.23 -5.47 36.42
C LYS A 81 5.94 -4.17 36.81
N PHE A 82 5.16 -3.15 37.14
CA PHE A 82 5.69 -1.96 37.81
C PHE A 82 6.10 -2.30 39.25
N ILE A 83 7.27 -1.80 39.63
CA ILE A 83 7.82 -1.87 40.97
C ILE A 83 7.59 -0.50 41.62
N LYS A 84 7.09 -0.50 42.86
CA LYS A 84 7.05 0.67 43.73
C LYS A 84 8.20 0.52 44.71
N ASP A 85 9.31 1.23 44.46
CA ASP A 85 10.42 1.25 45.40
C ASP A 85 10.02 2.10 46.62
N PRO A 86 10.07 1.58 47.86
CA PRO A 86 9.72 2.34 49.06
C PRO A 86 10.49 3.66 49.23
N ASN A 87 11.68 3.77 48.62
CA ASN A 87 12.54 4.96 48.66
C ASN A 87 12.40 5.87 47.43
N LEU A 88 11.69 5.44 46.38
CA LEU A 88 11.43 6.27 45.20
C LEU A 88 9.94 6.63 45.15
N LEU A 89 9.64 7.90 44.91
CA LEU A 89 8.24 8.36 44.85
C LEU A 89 7.45 7.76 43.67
N HIS A 90 8.14 7.25 42.64
CA HIS A 90 7.52 6.83 41.38
C HIS A 90 7.46 5.32 41.22
N ALA A 91 6.39 4.84 40.59
CA ALA A 91 6.34 3.45 40.11
C ALA A 91 7.11 3.36 38.80
N TYR A 92 7.93 2.33 38.62
CA TYR A 92 8.68 2.14 37.38
C TYR A 92 8.81 0.66 37.01
N CYS A 93 9.07 0.39 35.73
CA CYS A 93 9.56 -0.91 35.30
C CYS A 93 10.70 -0.73 34.29
N ASP A 94 11.62 -1.68 34.27
CA ASP A 94 12.79 -1.67 33.41
C ASP A 94 12.66 -2.77 32.36
N VAL A 95 12.86 -2.41 31.09
CA VAL A 95 12.97 -3.34 29.96
C VAL A 95 14.41 -3.33 29.49
N LYS A 96 15.10 -4.48 29.58
CA LYS A 96 16.46 -4.64 29.06
C LYS A 96 16.41 -4.80 27.54
N LEU A 97 17.08 -3.90 26.84
CA LEU A 97 17.09 -3.82 25.38
C LEU A 97 18.42 -4.35 24.83
N ASP A 98 18.32 -5.38 23.99
CA ASP A 98 19.44 -6.02 23.28
C ASP A 98 19.10 -6.35 21.82
N LEU A 99 17.82 -6.40 21.47
CA LEU A 99 17.32 -6.67 20.14
C LEU A 99 16.91 -5.35 19.45
N PRO A 100 17.52 -4.98 18.31
CA PRO A 100 17.07 -3.88 17.48
C PRO A 100 15.74 -4.19 16.81
N GLY A 101 14.90 -3.17 16.63
CA GLY A 101 13.58 -3.34 16.03
C GLY A 101 12.60 -2.23 16.40
N ALA A 102 11.37 -2.38 15.92
CA ALA A 102 10.25 -1.50 16.25
C ALA A 102 9.29 -2.21 17.20
N TYR A 103 9.01 -1.57 18.34
CA TYR A 103 8.24 -2.14 19.42
C TYR A 103 7.13 -1.19 19.87
N GLN A 104 6.10 -1.80 20.46
CA GLN A 104 4.92 -1.16 20.98
C GLN A 104 4.80 -1.45 22.46
N TYR A 105 4.18 -0.53 23.19
CA TYR A 105 3.81 -0.73 24.57
C TYR A 105 2.49 -0.03 24.91
N LYS A 106 1.82 -0.54 25.94
CA LYS A 106 0.61 0.03 26.54
C LYS A 106 0.55 -0.30 28.01
N VAL A 107 -0.11 0.52 28.81
CA VAL A 107 -0.32 0.28 30.23
C VAL A 107 -1.76 -0.18 30.45
N GLU A 108 -1.94 -1.31 31.12
CA GLU A 108 -3.24 -1.75 31.65
C GLU A 108 -3.27 -1.46 33.15
N TYR A 109 -4.37 -0.88 33.64
CA TYR A 109 -4.60 -0.63 35.07
C TYR A 109 -6.10 -0.69 35.40
N THR A 110 -6.44 -0.66 36.69
CA THR A 110 -7.82 -0.70 37.19
C THR A 110 -8.23 0.67 37.75
N GLU A 111 -9.38 1.17 37.30
CA GLU A 111 -10.02 2.40 37.77
C GLU A 111 -11.51 2.10 37.97
N ASP A 112 -12.07 2.39 39.15
CA ASP A 112 -13.47 2.10 39.51
C ASP A 112 -13.94 0.67 39.12
N ASP A 113 -13.14 -0.33 39.47
CA ASP A 113 -13.34 -1.76 39.14
C ASP A 113 -13.40 -2.10 37.63
N LYS A 114 -13.06 -1.15 36.74
CA LYS A 114 -12.95 -1.35 35.31
C LYS A 114 -11.49 -1.44 34.87
N LYS A 115 -11.23 -2.28 33.87
CA LYS A 115 -9.93 -2.34 33.21
C LYS A 115 -9.81 -1.22 32.19
N ILE A 116 -8.79 -0.39 32.35
CA ILE A 116 -8.43 0.68 31.44
C ILE A 116 -7.13 0.29 30.73
N VAL A 117 -7.07 0.57 29.43
CA VAL A 117 -5.88 0.39 28.60
C VAL A 117 -5.51 1.74 28.02
N SER A 118 -4.27 2.15 28.21
CA SER A 118 -3.74 3.41 27.69
C SER A 118 -3.69 3.42 26.15
N GLU A 119 -3.42 4.59 25.58
CA GLU A 119 -2.98 4.67 24.19
C GLU A 119 -1.67 3.92 23.98
N THR A 120 -1.43 3.46 22.75
CA THR A 120 -0.21 2.74 22.38
C THR A 120 0.95 3.70 22.19
N GLY A 121 2.06 3.43 22.88
CA GLY A 121 3.35 4.07 22.61
C GLY A 121 4.27 3.19 21.78
N TYR A 122 5.23 3.84 21.14
CA TYR A 122 6.19 3.17 20.26
C TYR A 122 7.63 3.48 20.68
N PHE A 123 8.51 2.50 20.52
CA PHE A 123 9.94 2.75 20.58
C PHE A 123 10.69 1.95 19.53
N ILE A 124 11.77 2.54 19.00
CA ILE A 124 12.73 1.84 18.14
C ILE A 124 14.01 1.62 18.94
N ALA A 125 14.44 0.36 19.02
CA ALA A 125 15.79 0.03 19.45
C ALA A 125 16.68 0.01 18.21
N GLU A 126 17.69 0.88 18.17
CA GLU A 126 18.47 1.14 16.96
C GLU A 126 19.50 0.04 16.64
N PRO A 127 19.84 -0.17 15.36
CA PRO A 127 20.84 -1.15 14.94
C PRO A 127 22.25 -0.71 15.32
N ARG A 128 23.10 -1.69 15.62
CA ARG A 128 24.52 -1.50 15.94
C ARG A 128 25.37 -1.65 14.69
N LEU A 129 25.44 -0.58 13.89
CA LEU A 129 26.30 -0.56 12.70
C LEU A 129 27.78 -0.53 13.12
N LYS A 130 28.60 -1.32 12.43
CA LYS A 130 30.04 -1.45 12.70
C LYS A 130 30.80 -1.33 11.41
N LEU A 131 31.90 -0.60 11.45
CA LEU A 131 32.87 -0.59 10.37
C LEU A 131 34.03 -1.53 10.72
N PRO A 132 34.52 -2.34 9.76
CA PRO A 132 35.58 -3.31 10.01
C PRO A 132 36.98 -2.66 10.02
N LYS A 133 37.07 -1.38 9.64
CA LYS A 133 38.25 -0.51 9.75
C LYS A 133 37.96 0.64 10.71
N ALA A 134 39.01 1.16 11.34
CA ALA A 134 38.98 2.40 12.10
C ALA A 134 38.77 3.60 11.16
N ILE A 135 38.01 4.61 11.57
CA ILE A 135 37.88 5.91 10.89
C ILE A 135 38.24 7.00 11.91
N GLY A 136 39.27 7.80 11.61
CA GLY A 136 39.74 8.85 12.51
C GLY A 136 40.22 8.30 13.85
N GLU A 137 39.73 8.87 14.96
CA GLU A 137 40.05 8.43 16.33
C GLU A 137 39.23 7.21 16.79
N HIS A 138 38.23 6.77 16.00
CA HIS A 138 37.40 5.61 16.35
C HIS A 138 38.12 4.30 16.04
N GLY A 139 38.22 3.43 17.04
CA GLY A 139 38.91 2.16 16.95
C GLY A 139 38.20 1.18 16.01
N LYS A 140 38.94 0.12 15.65
CA LYS A 140 38.38 -1.01 14.89
C LYS A 140 37.20 -1.62 15.66
N ASN A 141 36.06 -1.83 14.99
CA ASN A 141 34.82 -2.37 15.56
C ASN A 141 34.08 -1.44 16.54
N ASP A 142 34.32 -0.13 16.52
CA ASP A 142 33.44 0.82 17.20
C ASP A 142 32.09 0.93 16.48
N LEU A 143 31.06 1.27 17.27
CA LEU A 143 29.72 1.46 16.74
C LEU A 143 29.71 2.78 15.97
N LEU A 144 29.30 2.72 14.71
CA LEU A 144 29.07 3.90 13.89
C LEU A 144 27.74 4.54 14.33
N PRO A 145 27.74 5.79 14.83
CA PRO A 145 26.49 6.52 15.04
C PRO A 145 25.72 6.62 13.73
N LEU A 146 24.38 6.48 13.77
CA LEU A 146 23.57 6.53 12.54
C LEU A 146 23.70 7.88 11.82
N ASP A 147 23.87 8.98 12.57
CA ASP A 147 24.12 10.33 12.02
C ASP A 147 25.49 10.47 11.35
N GLY A 148 26.40 9.50 11.56
CA GLY A 148 27.69 9.42 10.89
C GLY A 148 27.64 8.74 9.52
N LEU A 149 26.46 8.32 9.03
CA LEU A 149 26.33 7.67 7.73
C LEU A 149 26.48 8.67 6.58
N MET A 150 27.43 8.37 5.69
CA MET A 150 27.67 9.06 4.44
C MET A 150 27.39 8.07 3.31
N ILE A 151 26.24 8.23 2.64
CA ILE A 151 25.70 7.25 1.70
C ILE A 151 25.85 7.74 0.26
N LEU A 152 26.50 6.94 -0.60
CA LEU A 152 26.53 7.19 -2.05
C LEU A 152 25.58 6.21 -2.76
N SER A 153 24.64 6.76 -3.55
CA SER A 153 23.77 5.94 -4.40
C SER A 153 24.47 5.57 -5.70
N MET A 154 24.47 4.29 -6.05
CA MET A 154 25.07 3.75 -7.27
C MET A 154 24.05 2.93 -8.05
N VAL A 155 24.08 3.05 -9.38
CA VAL A 155 23.17 2.35 -10.28
C VAL A 155 23.91 1.22 -10.99
N PRO A 156 23.65 -0.07 -10.64
CA PRO A 156 24.44 -1.21 -11.12
C PRO A 156 24.57 -1.30 -12.64
N LYS A 157 23.53 -0.95 -13.39
CA LYS A 157 23.55 -1.00 -14.87
C LYS A 157 24.60 -0.07 -15.51
N TRP A 158 25.14 0.89 -14.77
CA TRP A 158 26.19 1.80 -15.24
C TRP A 158 27.57 1.49 -14.66
N MET A 159 27.69 0.47 -13.82
CA MET A 159 28.94 0.09 -13.15
C MET A 159 29.75 -0.97 -13.92
N GLY A 160 29.11 -1.62 -14.90
CA GLY A 160 29.65 -2.80 -15.57
C GLY A 160 29.68 -4.03 -14.65
N PRO A 161 30.34 -5.13 -15.09
CA PRO A 161 30.42 -6.35 -14.30
C PRO A 161 31.19 -6.14 -12.99
N ILE A 162 30.89 -6.94 -11.98
CA ILE A 162 31.48 -6.88 -10.63
C ILE A 162 33.02 -6.79 -10.64
N THR A 163 33.67 -7.47 -11.58
CA THR A 163 35.13 -7.44 -11.80
C THR A 163 35.70 -6.04 -12.00
N LYS A 164 34.90 -5.10 -12.53
CA LYS A 164 35.28 -3.69 -12.75
C LYS A 164 34.99 -2.79 -11.55
N TRP A 165 34.17 -3.25 -10.60
CA TRP A 165 33.71 -2.42 -9.48
C TRP A 165 34.85 -1.95 -8.60
N LYS A 166 35.94 -2.71 -8.48
CA LYS A 166 37.08 -2.37 -7.61
C LYS A 166 37.52 -0.91 -7.74
N SER A 167 37.68 -0.42 -8.97
CA SER A 167 38.10 0.96 -9.24
C SER A 167 37.06 1.97 -8.75
N LEU A 168 35.77 1.73 -9.02
CA LEU A 168 34.68 2.58 -8.56
C LEU A 168 34.62 2.63 -7.04
N ILE A 169 34.72 1.48 -6.36
CA ILE A 169 34.68 1.41 -4.89
C ILE A 169 35.88 2.13 -4.25
N GLN A 170 37.04 2.13 -4.91
CA GLN A 170 38.20 2.91 -4.46
C GLN A 170 37.94 4.42 -4.51
N GLU A 171 37.23 4.91 -5.54
CA GLU A 171 36.80 6.32 -5.60
C GLU A 171 35.78 6.64 -4.49
N VAL A 172 34.86 5.74 -4.18
CA VAL A 172 33.91 5.89 -3.07
C VAL A 172 34.64 5.99 -1.73
N GLU A 173 35.62 5.11 -1.48
CA GLU A 173 36.47 5.11 -0.28
C GLU A 173 37.26 6.42 -0.18
N TYR A 174 37.87 6.86 -1.30
CA TYR A 174 38.63 8.11 -1.37
C TYR A 174 37.77 9.34 -1.07
N ALA A 175 36.52 9.37 -1.55
CA ALA A 175 35.57 10.45 -1.30
C ALA A 175 35.01 10.47 0.13
N GLY A 176 35.32 9.46 0.96
CA GLY A 176 34.95 9.41 2.37
C GLY A 176 33.55 8.89 2.67
N TYR A 177 32.86 8.29 1.69
CA TYR A 177 31.59 7.61 1.92
C TYR A 177 31.82 6.31 2.69
N ASN A 178 30.94 6.01 3.64
CA ASN A 178 31.04 4.81 4.49
C ASN A 178 29.87 3.83 4.28
N MET A 179 28.96 4.14 3.37
CA MET A 179 27.92 3.23 2.90
C MET A 179 27.62 3.46 1.41
N ILE A 180 27.40 2.37 0.67
CA ILE A 180 26.88 2.43 -0.70
C ILE A 180 25.42 1.99 -0.70
N HIS A 181 24.57 2.79 -1.32
CA HIS A 181 23.21 2.42 -1.67
C HIS A 181 23.18 1.90 -3.11
N PHE A 182 22.83 0.63 -3.28
CA PHE A 182 22.58 0.03 -4.57
C PHE A 182 21.10 0.15 -4.92
N VAL A 183 20.83 0.83 -6.04
CA VAL A 183 19.59 0.66 -6.80
C VAL A 183 19.47 -0.83 -7.19
N PRO A 184 18.26 -1.41 -7.37
CA PRO A 184 18.10 -2.87 -7.45
C PRO A 184 19.03 -3.54 -8.46
N LEU A 185 19.68 -4.63 -8.02
CA LEU A 185 20.59 -5.44 -8.84
C LEU A 185 19.87 -6.59 -9.56
N GLN A 186 18.59 -6.78 -9.24
CA GLN A 186 17.76 -7.88 -9.70
C GLN A 186 17.57 -7.83 -11.22
N LYS A 187 17.13 -8.95 -11.80
CA LYS A 187 16.86 -9.03 -13.23
C LYS A 187 15.85 -7.96 -13.64
N ARG A 188 16.23 -7.08 -14.57
CA ARG A 188 15.38 -5.98 -15.02
C ARG A 188 14.36 -6.43 -16.07
N GLY A 189 13.25 -5.72 -16.09
CA GLY A 189 12.13 -5.91 -17.01
C GLY A 189 12.37 -5.34 -18.41
N SER A 190 11.32 -5.42 -19.22
CA SER A 190 11.33 -4.97 -20.62
C SER A 190 11.72 -3.49 -20.81
N SER A 191 11.39 -2.62 -19.86
CA SER A 191 11.73 -1.18 -19.90
C SER A 191 13.20 -0.88 -19.58
N ASN A 192 13.95 -1.86 -19.08
CA ASN A 192 15.31 -1.68 -18.55
C ASN A 192 15.40 -0.69 -17.37
N SER A 193 14.26 -0.38 -16.74
CA SER A 193 14.20 0.30 -15.45
C SER A 193 14.70 -0.65 -14.35
N PRO A 194 15.55 -0.21 -13.42
CA PRO A 194 15.96 -1.04 -12.29
C PRO A 194 14.81 -1.31 -11.30
N TYR A 195 13.79 -0.46 -11.26
CA TYR A 195 12.63 -0.64 -10.38
C TYR A 195 11.56 -1.57 -10.99
N SER A 196 11.54 -1.72 -12.32
CA SER A 196 10.72 -2.74 -13.01
C SER A 196 11.44 -4.09 -12.96
N ILE A 197 11.37 -4.77 -11.80
CA ILE A 197 12.08 -6.04 -11.57
C ILE A 197 11.32 -7.21 -12.22
N ALA A 198 11.95 -7.92 -13.15
CA ALA A 198 11.37 -9.09 -13.83
C ALA A 198 11.57 -10.41 -13.07
N ASP A 199 12.59 -10.50 -12.22
CA ASP A 199 12.77 -11.63 -11.29
C ASP A 199 13.55 -11.15 -10.07
N GLN A 200 12.87 -11.14 -8.91
CA GLN A 200 13.39 -10.66 -7.64
C GLN A 200 14.45 -11.60 -7.03
N LEU A 201 14.47 -12.87 -7.42
CA LEU A 201 15.32 -13.90 -6.82
C LEU A 201 16.60 -14.16 -7.63
N THR A 202 16.79 -13.47 -8.76
CA THR A 202 18.01 -13.52 -9.56
C THR A 202 18.49 -12.13 -9.93
N TYR A 203 19.68 -12.05 -10.52
CA TYR A 203 20.37 -10.80 -10.81
C TYR A 203 20.52 -10.58 -12.31
N ASP A 204 20.63 -9.32 -12.69
CA ASP A 204 20.77 -8.95 -14.09
C ASP A 204 22.13 -9.36 -14.68
N ASP A 205 22.15 -9.72 -15.97
CA ASP A 205 23.33 -10.25 -16.65
C ASP A 205 24.45 -9.21 -16.81
N ASP A 206 24.11 -7.92 -16.79
CA ASP A 206 25.09 -6.81 -16.87
C ASP A 206 26.02 -6.75 -15.64
N VAL A 207 25.59 -7.34 -14.52
CA VAL A 207 26.36 -7.40 -13.27
C VAL A 207 27.46 -8.47 -13.35
N PHE A 208 27.39 -9.38 -14.34
CA PHE A 208 28.29 -10.52 -14.47
C PHE A 208 29.17 -10.43 -15.71
N GLU A 209 30.37 -11.00 -15.60
CA GLU A 209 31.18 -11.32 -16.76
C GLU A 209 30.47 -12.30 -17.69
N GLU A 210 30.83 -12.29 -18.97
CA GLU A 210 30.17 -13.13 -19.98
C GLU A 210 30.22 -14.62 -19.62
N SER A 211 31.33 -15.09 -19.04
CA SER A 211 31.50 -16.46 -18.56
C SER A 211 30.52 -16.86 -17.45
N ASP A 212 29.99 -15.87 -16.72
CA ASP A 212 29.21 -16.04 -15.51
C ASP A 212 27.71 -15.84 -15.74
N ARG A 213 27.30 -15.26 -16.87
CA ARG A 213 25.89 -15.01 -17.22
C ARG A 213 25.05 -16.28 -17.33
N LYS A 214 25.67 -17.42 -17.69
CA LYS A 214 24.98 -18.72 -17.80
C LYS A 214 24.97 -19.54 -16.51
N LYS A 215 25.57 -19.02 -15.42
CA LYS A 215 25.56 -19.69 -14.12
C LYS A 215 24.14 -19.76 -13.55
N SER A 216 23.90 -20.76 -12.70
CA SER A 216 22.60 -20.91 -12.03
C SER A 216 22.31 -19.73 -11.10
N PRO A 217 21.03 -19.47 -10.74
CA PRO A 217 20.68 -18.39 -9.81
C PRO A 217 21.48 -18.44 -8.48
N ASN A 218 21.66 -19.63 -7.90
CA ASN A 218 22.45 -19.80 -6.67
C ASN A 218 23.93 -19.44 -6.84
N GLN A 219 24.52 -19.75 -8.01
CA GLN A 219 25.90 -19.39 -8.32
C GLN A 219 26.03 -17.88 -8.55
N LYS A 220 25.07 -17.25 -9.23
CA LYS A 220 24.99 -15.78 -9.39
C LYS A 220 24.86 -15.09 -8.03
N LEU A 221 23.99 -15.59 -7.17
CA LEU A 221 23.83 -15.12 -5.79
C LEU A 221 25.16 -15.17 -5.02
N ALA A 222 25.89 -16.29 -5.09
CA ALA A 222 27.17 -16.43 -4.41
C ALA A 222 28.22 -15.40 -4.87
N ILE A 223 28.22 -15.05 -6.16
CA ILE A 223 29.10 -14.01 -6.71
C ILE A 223 28.75 -12.63 -6.14
N VAL A 224 27.47 -12.26 -6.15
CA VAL A 224 27.00 -10.99 -5.59
C VAL A 224 27.29 -10.91 -4.08
N GLN A 225 27.00 -11.98 -3.35
CA GLN A 225 27.33 -12.11 -1.91
C GLN A 225 28.81 -11.88 -1.64
N SER A 226 29.68 -12.49 -2.45
CA SER A 226 31.12 -12.31 -2.33
C SER A 226 31.54 -10.86 -2.60
N ALA A 227 30.95 -10.22 -3.60
CA ALA A 227 31.24 -8.82 -3.95
C ALA A 227 30.84 -7.85 -2.82
N ILE A 228 29.63 -7.98 -2.27
CA ILE A 228 29.18 -7.15 -1.15
C ILE A 228 30.02 -7.38 0.11
N LYS A 229 30.39 -8.65 0.39
CA LYS A 229 31.31 -8.98 1.49
C LYS A 229 32.70 -8.39 1.28
N GLU A 230 33.18 -8.34 0.05
CA GLU A 230 34.47 -7.73 -0.31
C GLU A 230 34.47 -6.22 -0.07
N ILE A 231 33.40 -5.51 -0.47
CA ILE A 231 33.22 -4.07 -0.19
C ILE A 231 33.34 -3.81 1.31
N HIS A 232 32.63 -4.58 2.13
CA HIS A 232 32.69 -4.44 3.58
C HIS A 232 34.09 -4.77 4.12
N SER A 233 34.62 -5.96 3.85
CA SER A 233 35.86 -6.43 4.48
C SER A 233 37.13 -5.73 4.00
N LYS A 234 37.22 -5.35 2.72
CA LYS A 234 38.43 -4.74 2.14
C LYS A 234 38.39 -3.22 2.11
N HIS A 235 37.23 -2.61 1.92
CA HIS A 235 37.09 -1.15 1.85
C HIS A 235 36.52 -0.54 3.13
N GLY A 236 35.91 -1.34 4.01
CA GLY A 236 35.31 -0.81 5.23
C GLY A 236 34.03 -0.04 4.98
N ILE A 237 33.33 -0.35 3.88
CA ILE A 237 32.12 0.35 3.44
C ILE A 237 30.91 -0.55 3.65
N LEU A 238 29.86 -0.03 4.28
CA LEU A 238 28.58 -0.72 4.42
C LEU A 238 27.83 -0.74 3.08
N SER A 239 26.83 -1.59 2.97
CA SER A 239 26.03 -1.68 1.75
C SER A 239 24.55 -1.75 2.09
N LEU A 240 23.75 -1.00 1.37
CA LEU A 240 22.30 -0.95 1.45
C LEU A 240 21.72 -1.21 0.06
N SER A 241 20.60 -1.92 -0.04
CA SER A 241 19.89 -2.18 -1.30
C SER A 241 18.50 -1.57 -1.25
N ASP A 242 18.02 -1.06 -2.37
CA ASP A 242 16.58 -0.87 -2.55
C ASP A 242 15.83 -2.20 -2.42
N VAL A 243 14.63 -2.13 -1.86
CA VAL A 243 13.61 -3.19 -1.92
C VAL A 243 12.34 -2.61 -2.53
N VAL A 244 11.73 -3.38 -3.44
CA VAL A 244 10.52 -3.00 -4.18
C VAL A 244 9.46 -4.04 -3.86
N TRP A 245 8.47 -3.65 -3.05
CA TRP A 245 7.37 -4.54 -2.63
C TRP A 245 6.06 -4.22 -3.33
N ASN A 246 5.85 -2.98 -3.77
CA ASN A 246 4.56 -2.55 -4.32
C ASN A 246 4.31 -3.00 -5.78
N HIS A 247 5.35 -3.35 -6.55
CA HIS A 247 5.21 -3.74 -7.96
C HIS A 247 6.29 -4.73 -8.45
N THR A 248 6.03 -5.31 -9.61
CA THR A 248 6.96 -6.16 -10.40
C THR A 248 6.90 -5.73 -11.86
N SER A 249 7.87 -6.13 -12.70
CA SER A 249 7.83 -5.85 -14.13
C SER A 249 6.61 -6.46 -14.82
N ASN A 250 6.06 -5.73 -15.80
CA ASN A 250 5.04 -6.24 -16.72
C ASN A 250 5.48 -7.45 -17.56
N SER A 251 6.79 -7.71 -17.64
CA SER A 251 7.37 -8.85 -18.36
C SER A 251 7.82 -9.99 -17.45
N THR A 252 7.44 -9.98 -16.16
CA THR A 252 7.80 -11.07 -15.25
C THR A 252 7.09 -12.37 -15.65
N ALA A 253 7.83 -13.47 -15.66
CA ALA A 253 7.31 -14.76 -16.10
C ALA A 253 6.26 -15.33 -15.13
N PHE A 254 6.42 -15.10 -13.83
CA PHE A 254 5.56 -15.72 -12.83
C PHE A 254 4.10 -15.27 -12.94
N LEU A 255 3.80 -14.10 -13.52
CA LEU A 255 2.42 -13.64 -13.67
C LEU A 255 1.59 -14.52 -14.63
N LEU A 256 2.24 -15.30 -15.48
CA LEU A 256 1.56 -16.30 -16.32
C LEU A 256 1.11 -17.53 -15.51
N ASP A 257 1.82 -17.85 -14.43
CA ASP A 257 1.49 -18.97 -13.54
C ASP A 257 0.70 -18.53 -12.31
N HIS A 258 0.90 -17.28 -11.87
CA HIS A 258 0.34 -16.65 -10.67
C HIS A 258 -0.27 -15.28 -10.96
N PRO A 259 -1.26 -15.15 -11.85
CA PRO A 259 -1.90 -13.88 -12.16
C PRO A 259 -2.66 -13.29 -10.96
N GLU A 260 -2.99 -14.09 -9.95
CA GLU A 260 -3.56 -13.65 -8.67
C GLU A 260 -2.61 -12.76 -7.86
N ALA A 261 -1.31 -12.77 -8.17
CA ALA A 261 -0.28 -11.91 -7.60
C ALA A 261 -0.51 -10.42 -7.89
N GLY A 262 -1.24 -10.07 -8.95
CA GLY A 262 -1.65 -8.70 -9.23
C GLY A 262 -3.14 -8.47 -9.02
N TYR A 263 -3.55 -7.20 -9.07
CA TYR A 263 -4.97 -6.82 -9.18
C TYR A 263 -5.43 -7.11 -10.60
N ASN A 264 -6.39 -8.00 -10.78
CA ASN A 264 -6.89 -8.39 -12.09
C ASN A 264 -8.43 -8.39 -12.12
N LEU A 265 -9.03 -8.56 -13.29
CA LEU A 265 -10.49 -8.44 -13.44
C LEU A 265 -11.28 -9.56 -12.77
N HIS A 266 -10.62 -10.66 -12.38
CA HIS A 266 -11.26 -11.76 -11.66
C HIS A 266 -11.24 -11.52 -10.15
N ASN A 267 -10.10 -11.15 -9.58
CA ASN A 267 -9.94 -10.95 -8.13
C ASN A 267 -10.26 -9.51 -7.67
N SER A 268 -10.33 -8.57 -8.60
CA SER A 268 -10.55 -7.14 -8.39
C SER A 268 -11.59 -6.61 -9.39
N PRO A 269 -12.81 -7.15 -9.40
CA PRO A 269 -13.78 -6.90 -10.46
C PRO A 269 -14.30 -5.45 -10.49
N HIS A 270 -14.11 -4.67 -9.42
CA HIS A 270 -14.34 -3.22 -9.42
C HIS A 270 -13.47 -2.46 -10.45
N LEU A 271 -12.40 -3.08 -10.96
CA LEU A 271 -11.54 -2.50 -11.99
C LEU A 271 -12.05 -2.73 -13.43
N VAL A 272 -13.09 -3.54 -13.63
CA VAL A 272 -13.65 -3.82 -14.97
C VAL A 272 -14.02 -2.54 -15.75
N PRO A 273 -14.74 -1.55 -15.17
CA PRO A 273 -15.07 -0.32 -15.89
C PRO A 273 -13.82 0.46 -16.32
N ALA A 274 -12.79 0.49 -15.48
CA ALA A 274 -11.53 1.15 -15.78
C ALA A 274 -10.76 0.44 -16.90
N TYR A 275 -10.81 -0.89 -16.95
CA TYR A 275 -10.21 -1.69 -18.01
C TYR A 275 -10.93 -1.53 -19.35
N GLU A 276 -12.27 -1.50 -19.35
CA GLU A 276 -13.05 -1.23 -20.56
C GLU A 276 -12.72 0.15 -21.15
N LEU A 277 -12.62 1.17 -20.29
CA LEU A 277 -12.17 2.49 -20.71
C LEU A 277 -10.73 2.47 -21.25
N ASP A 278 -9.82 1.75 -20.58
CA ASP A 278 -8.39 1.71 -20.98
C ASP A 278 -8.24 1.09 -22.37
N THR A 279 -8.98 0.00 -22.60
CA THR A 279 -9.01 -0.70 -23.88
C THR A 279 -9.60 0.18 -24.98
N ALA A 280 -10.72 0.88 -24.71
CA ALA A 280 -11.33 1.77 -25.69
C ALA A 280 -10.43 2.96 -26.06
N LEU A 281 -9.65 3.50 -25.11
CA LEU A 281 -8.69 4.58 -25.39
C LEU A 281 -7.51 4.10 -26.26
N ILE A 282 -7.00 2.88 -26.02
CA ILE A 282 -5.96 2.28 -26.87
C ILE A 282 -6.50 1.99 -28.28
N GLU A 283 -7.70 1.43 -28.37
CA GLU A 283 -8.36 1.16 -29.65
C GLU A 283 -8.61 2.45 -30.41
N LEU A 284 -9.16 3.50 -29.77
CA LEU A 284 -9.29 4.82 -30.37
C LEU A 284 -7.95 5.30 -30.90
N SER A 285 -6.87 5.22 -30.10
CA SER A 285 -5.51 5.64 -30.47
C SER A 285 -4.99 4.98 -31.74
N GLY A 286 -5.37 3.74 -32.03
CA GLY A 286 -5.03 3.05 -33.28
C GLY A 286 -5.82 3.49 -34.51
N ARG A 287 -6.87 4.30 -34.35
CA ARG A 287 -7.80 4.75 -35.42
C ARG A 287 -8.06 6.25 -35.38
N PHE A 288 -7.14 7.06 -34.82
CA PHE A 288 -7.25 8.54 -34.79
C PHE A 288 -7.55 9.12 -36.17
N ASP A 289 -6.79 8.71 -37.20
CA ASP A 289 -6.98 9.23 -38.56
C ASP A 289 -8.36 8.87 -39.13
N GLN A 290 -8.86 7.65 -38.85
CA GLN A 290 -10.20 7.21 -39.27
C GLN A 290 -11.32 7.95 -38.51
N ALA A 291 -11.04 8.36 -37.27
CA ALA A 291 -11.93 9.14 -36.42
C ALA A 291 -11.88 10.64 -36.74
N GLY A 292 -11.04 11.09 -37.67
CA GLY A 292 -10.85 12.51 -37.99
C GLY A 292 -10.17 13.31 -36.88
N LEU A 293 -9.41 12.64 -36.00
CA LEU A 293 -8.72 13.24 -34.86
C LEU A 293 -7.26 13.61 -35.20
N PRO A 294 -6.72 14.69 -34.60
CA PRO A 294 -5.32 15.05 -34.78
C PRO A 294 -4.41 14.01 -34.09
N SER A 295 -3.69 13.21 -34.87
CA SER A 295 -2.70 12.26 -34.34
C SER A 295 -1.40 12.93 -33.90
N ASP A 296 -1.10 14.14 -34.36
CA ASP A 296 0.02 14.98 -33.92
C ASP A 296 -0.52 16.20 -33.16
N ILE A 297 -0.47 16.17 -31.83
CA ILE A 297 -1.01 17.23 -30.98
C ILE A 297 -0.05 18.42 -30.98
N ARG A 298 -0.51 19.57 -31.48
CA ARG A 298 0.31 20.79 -31.62
C ARG A 298 -0.20 21.98 -30.81
N SER A 299 -1.40 21.87 -30.26
CA SER A 299 -2.07 22.93 -29.52
C SER A 299 -3.03 22.37 -28.46
N SER A 300 -3.44 23.22 -27.52
CA SER A 300 -4.52 22.84 -26.58
C SER A 300 -5.81 22.52 -27.32
N ASP A 301 -6.13 23.25 -28.38
CA ASP A 301 -7.34 23.03 -29.18
C ASP A 301 -7.37 21.64 -29.84
N ASP A 302 -6.21 21.10 -30.21
CA ASP A 302 -6.12 19.72 -30.73
C ASP A 302 -6.45 18.70 -29.64
N ALA A 303 -5.96 18.93 -28.40
CA ALA A 303 -6.33 18.10 -27.26
C ALA A 303 -7.84 18.21 -26.95
N ASP A 304 -8.42 19.40 -27.03
CA ASP A 304 -9.86 19.62 -26.79
C ASP A 304 -10.74 18.84 -27.76
N LYS A 305 -10.38 18.78 -29.05
CA LYS A 305 -11.08 17.94 -30.05
C LYS A 305 -11.05 16.45 -29.69
N VAL A 306 -9.92 15.96 -29.18
CA VAL A 306 -9.78 14.56 -28.74
C VAL A 306 -10.66 14.29 -27.52
N ILE A 307 -10.68 15.18 -26.54
CA ILE A 307 -11.48 15.05 -25.33
C ILE A 307 -12.99 15.09 -25.63
N GLU A 308 -13.43 16.00 -26.50
CA GLU A 308 -14.82 16.08 -26.95
C GLU A 308 -15.25 14.78 -27.67
N TYR A 309 -14.37 14.21 -28.51
CA TYR A 309 -14.66 12.91 -29.14
C TYR A 309 -14.77 11.78 -28.10
N ILE A 310 -13.85 11.71 -27.12
CA ILE A 310 -13.90 10.70 -26.06
C ILE A 310 -15.22 10.81 -25.28
N LYS A 311 -15.62 12.02 -24.91
CA LYS A 311 -16.87 12.29 -24.19
C LYS A 311 -18.11 11.85 -24.96
N HIS A 312 -18.23 12.24 -26.23
CA HIS A 312 -19.45 12.05 -27.00
C HIS A 312 -19.57 10.68 -27.68
N ASN A 313 -18.44 10.00 -27.92
CA ASN A 313 -18.41 8.73 -28.64
C ASN A 313 -17.95 7.59 -27.73
N VAL A 314 -16.78 7.72 -27.08
CA VAL A 314 -16.22 6.62 -26.28
C VAL A 314 -17.05 6.34 -25.02
N PHE A 315 -17.31 7.35 -24.19
CA PHE A 315 -18.08 7.14 -22.95
C PHE A 315 -19.52 6.74 -23.23
N LYS A 316 -20.12 7.34 -24.27
CA LYS A 316 -21.47 7.01 -24.72
C LYS A 316 -21.59 5.54 -25.12
N ASP A 317 -20.65 5.03 -25.89
CA ASP A 317 -20.68 3.65 -26.37
C ASP A 317 -20.36 2.64 -25.25
N LEU A 318 -19.47 3.00 -24.32
CA LEU A 318 -19.10 2.13 -23.20
C LEU A 318 -20.21 1.97 -22.17
N LYS A 319 -21.11 2.95 -22.02
CA LYS A 319 -22.21 2.92 -21.02
C LYS A 319 -21.73 2.52 -19.62
N LEU A 320 -20.64 3.12 -19.15
CA LEU A 320 -19.99 2.70 -17.89
C LEU A 320 -20.89 2.93 -16.66
N TYR A 321 -21.91 3.79 -16.75
CA TYR A 321 -22.93 3.97 -15.72
C TYR A 321 -23.68 2.68 -15.37
N GLU A 322 -23.78 1.72 -16.32
CA GLU A 322 -24.43 0.43 -16.09
C GLU A 322 -23.74 -0.37 -14.98
N PHE A 323 -22.47 -0.11 -14.68
CA PHE A 323 -21.78 -0.74 -13.54
C PHE A 323 -22.16 -0.17 -12.18
N LYS A 324 -22.94 0.93 -12.12
CA LYS A 324 -23.37 1.57 -10.87
C LYS A 324 -24.87 1.52 -10.63
N VAL A 325 -25.68 1.55 -11.68
CA VAL A 325 -27.14 1.72 -11.57
C VAL A 325 -27.92 0.41 -11.66
N ILE A 326 -29.19 0.44 -11.27
CA ILE A 326 -30.18 -0.61 -11.50
C ILE A 326 -30.79 -0.45 -12.90
N ASP A 327 -31.02 -1.56 -13.61
CA ASP A 327 -31.75 -1.56 -14.89
C ASP A 327 -33.23 -1.24 -14.66
N VAL A 328 -33.61 0.01 -14.94
CA VAL A 328 -34.96 0.53 -14.70
C VAL A 328 -35.99 -0.19 -15.56
N ASP A 329 -35.75 -0.30 -16.87
CA ASP A 329 -36.72 -0.83 -17.81
C ASP A 329 -37.02 -2.30 -17.52
N LYS A 330 -35.98 -3.09 -17.26
CA LYS A 330 -36.12 -4.50 -16.89
C LYS A 330 -36.97 -4.66 -15.63
N HIS A 331 -36.66 -3.94 -14.57
CA HIS A 331 -37.33 -4.14 -13.28
C HIS A 331 -38.72 -3.51 -13.24
N VAL A 332 -38.99 -2.44 -13.99
CA VAL A 332 -40.35 -1.93 -14.19
C VAL A 332 -41.23 -2.98 -14.87
N GLU A 333 -40.71 -3.68 -15.88
CA GLU A 333 -41.44 -4.76 -16.55
C GLU A 333 -41.68 -5.97 -15.63
N GLU A 334 -40.69 -6.35 -14.81
CA GLU A 334 -40.87 -7.41 -13.81
C GLU A 334 -41.97 -7.05 -12.79
N ILE A 335 -42.00 -5.80 -12.32
CA ILE A 335 -43.04 -5.32 -11.39
C ILE A 335 -44.41 -5.23 -12.07
N ARG A 336 -44.48 -4.75 -13.32
CA ARG A 336 -45.72 -4.74 -14.12
C ARG A 336 -46.32 -6.14 -14.20
N ASN A 337 -45.51 -7.14 -14.56
CA ASN A 337 -45.95 -8.53 -14.65
C ASN A 337 -46.39 -9.09 -13.28
N ALA A 338 -45.67 -8.76 -12.21
CA ALA A 338 -46.04 -9.16 -10.84
C ALA A 338 -47.42 -8.58 -10.43
N LEU A 339 -47.65 -7.29 -10.69
CA LEU A 339 -48.91 -6.60 -10.40
C LEU A 339 -50.08 -7.17 -11.21
N GLN A 340 -49.88 -7.47 -12.50
CA GLN A 340 -50.91 -8.08 -13.36
C GLN A 340 -51.29 -9.48 -12.88
N SER A 341 -50.28 -10.29 -12.52
CA SER A 341 -50.49 -11.69 -12.13
C SER A 341 -51.23 -11.83 -10.79
N ARG A 342 -51.04 -10.88 -9.86
CA ARG A 342 -51.60 -10.87 -8.49
C ARG A 342 -51.31 -12.15 -7.67
N LYS A 343 -50.30 -12.91 -8.07
CA LYS A 343 -49.91 -14.19 -7.44
C LYS A 343 -48.72 -14.07 -6.51
N LEU A 344 -48.00 -12.96 -6.57
CA LEU A 344 -46.80 -12.75 -5.77
C LEU A 344 -47.17 -12.62 -4.29
N LYS A 345 -46.41 -13.27 -3.42
CA LYS A 345 -46.53 -13.03 -1.98
C LYS A 345 -45.90 -11.68 -1.65
N CYS A 346 -46.63 -10.78 -1.02
CA CYS A 346 -46.16 -9.46 -0.58
C CYS A 346 -46.77 -9.12 0.79
N ASP A 347 -46.11 -8.24 1.54
CA ASP A 347 -46.59 -7.74 2.84
C ASP A 347 -46.34 -6.23 2.96
N PRO A 348 -47.29 -5.39 2.48
CA PRO A 348 -47.17 -3.94 2.59
C PRO A 348 -47.09 -3.44 4.05
N SER A 349 -47.61 -4.20 5.02
CA SER A 349 -47.63 -3.80 6.43
C SER A 349 -46.25 -3.80 7.08
N ALA A 350 -45.26 -4.46 6.45
CA ALA A 350 -43.86 -4.40 6.83
C ALA A 350 -43.25 -3.00 6.68
N TYR A 351 -43.90 -2.10 5.92
CA TYR A 351 -43.43 -0.76 5.64
C TYR A 351 -44.41 0.30 6.13
N GLN A 352 -44.07 0.98 7.22
CA GLN A 352 -44.93 2.00 7.83
C GLN A 352 -44.57 3.40 7.33
N ASP A 353 -45.60 4.18 6.98
CA ASP A 353 -45.51 5.61 6.62
C ASP A 353 -44.49 5.97 5.50
N VAL A 354 -44.28 5.06 4.54
CA VAL A 354 -43.34 5.28 3.41
C VAL A 354 -43.67 6.53 2.60
N HIS A 355 -44.96 6.84 2.46
CA HIS A 355 -45.44 8.02 1.76
C HIS A 355 -45.05 9.33 2.49
N GLY A 356 -45.06 9.33 3.83
CA GLY A 356 -44.69 10.48 4.65
C GLY A 356 -43.19 10.78 4.69
N LEU A 357 -42.35 9.79 4.35
CA LEU A 357 -40.89 9.95 4.30
C LEU A 357 -40.46 10.97 3.24
N SER A 358 -39.42 11.74 3.55
CA SER A 358 -38.71 12.52 2.54
C SER A 358 -38.15 11.60 1.44
N VAL A 359 -37.88 12.15 0.25
CA VAL A 359 -37.30 11.37 -0.87
C VAL A 359 -36.03 10.65 -0.43
N LYS A 360 -35.16 11.33 0.33
CA LYS A 360 -33.91 10.75 0.84
C LYS A 360 -34.15 9.56 1.78
N GLU A 361 -34.99 9.73 2.80
CA GLU A 361 -35.29 8.66 3.75
C GLU A 361 -35.98 7.47 3.07
N ARG A 362 -36.84 7.76 2.08
CA ARG A 362 -37.52 6.74 1.28
C ARG A 362 -36.54 5.94 0.44
N VAL A 363 -35.62 6.60 -0.26
CA VAL A 363 -34.57 5.96 -1.07
C VAL A 363 -33.62 5.14 -0.20
N ASP A 364 -33.23 5.65 0.98
CA ASP A 364 -32.40 4.91 1.93
C ASP A 364 -33.08 3.64 2.43
N LEU A 365 -34.38 3.71 2.75
CA LEU A 365 -35.17 2.54 3.13
C LEU A 365 -35.35 1.57 1.96
N PHE A 366 -35.67 2.08 0.77
CA PHE A 366 -35.80 1.29 -0.45
C PHE A 366 -34.50 0.53 -0.76
N GLY A 367 -33.35 1.21 -0.70
CA GLY A 367 -32.04 0.61 -0.90
C GLY A 367 -31.75 -0.53 0.08
N LYS A 368 -32.06 -0.34 1.37
CA LYS A 368 -31.83 -1.36 2.41
C LYS A 368 -32.75 -2.56 2.31
N SER A 369 -34.00 -2.35 1.90
CA SER A 369 -35.05 -3.37 2.00
C SER A 369 -35.37 -4.05 0.67
N VAL A 370 -35.13 -3.38 -0.46
CA VAL A 370 -35.54 -3.83 -1.79
C VAL A 370 -34.35 -4.19 -2.67
N VAL A 371 -33.25 -3.42 -2.60
CA VAL A 371 -32.12 -3.60 -3.52
C VAL A 371 -31.23 -4.75 -3.06
N LYS A 372 -30.74 -5.52 -4.03
CA LYS A 372 -29.83 -6.65 -3.86
C LYS A 372 -28.58 -6.44 -4.70
N ASP A 373 -27.42 -6.41 -4.04
CA ASP A 373 -26.14 -6.37 -4.72
C ASP A 373 -25.80 -7.73 -5.34
N GLY A 374 -25.48 -7.72 -6.64
CA GLY A 374 -24.94 -8.85 -7.39
C GLY A 374 -23.41 -8.78 -7.49
N HIS A 375 -22.87 -9.43 -8.52
CA HIS A 375 -21.42 -9.50 -8.70
C HIS A 375 -20.85 -8.16 -9.19
N LEU A 376 -19.96 -7.54 -8.39
CA LEU A 376 -19.21 -6.37 -8.83
C LEU A 376 -18.50 -6.64 -10.16
N GLY A 377 -18.33 -5.61 -10.98
CA GLY A 377 -17.71 -5.75 -12.31
C GLY A 377 -18.62 -6.34 -13.38
N THR A 378 -19.91 -6.58 -13.11
CA THR A 378 -20.92 -6.84 -14.15
C THR A 378 -21.82 -5.63 -14.34
N ARG A 379 -22.32 -5.42 -15.57
CA ARG A 379 -23.34 -4.42 -15.87
C ARG A 379 -24.63 -4.76 -15.13
N PHE A 380 -25.29 -3.74 -14.60
CA PHE A 380 -26.50 -3.81 -13.76
C PHE A 380 -26.36 -4.85 -12.64
N HIS A 381 -25.21 -4.83 -11.94
CA HIS A 381 -24.99 -5.79 -10.85
C HIS A 381 -25.99 -5.61 -9.71
N LYS A 382 -26.58 -4.42 -9.54
CA LYS A 382 -27.66 -4.17 -8.58
C LYS A 382 -29.00 -4.63 -9.17
N SER A 383 -29.75 -5.38 -8.38
CA SER A 383 -31.07 -5.92 -8.75
C SER A 383 -32.10 -5.60 -7.66
N VAL A 384 -33.38 -5.93 -7.88
CA VAL A 384 -34.45 -5.75 -6.88
C VAL A 384 -35.03 -7.08 -6.42
N ASP A 385 -35.37 -7.19 -5.15
CA ASP A 385 -36.29 -8.21 -4.66
C ASP A 385 -37.71 -7.86 -5.07
N VAL A 386 -38.28 -8.58 -6.02
CA VAL A 386 -39.62 -8.31 -6.56
C VAL A 386 -40.70 -8.34 -5.47
N SER A 387 -40.60 -9.24 -4.48
CA SER A 387 -41.59 -9.33 -3.38
C SER A 387 -41.51 -8.13 -2.46
N GLN A 388 -40.31 -7.73 -2.05
CA GLN A 388 -40.10 -6.53 -1.23
C GLN A 388 -40.43 -5.26 -2.01
N ALA A 389 -40.06 -5.18 -3.28
CA ALA A 389 -40.36 -4.06 -4.17
C ALA A 389 -41.87 -3.83 -4.28
N VAL A 390 -42.66 -4.87 -4.53
CA VAL A 390 -44.13 -4.76 -4.58
C VAL A 390 -44.69 -4.36 -3.22
N SER A 391 -44.18 -4.95 -2.13
CA SER A 391 -44.63 -4.63 -0.77
C SER A 391 -44.39 -3.14 -0.44
N PHE A 392 -43.18 -2.66 -0.73
CA PHE A 392 -42.79 -1.25 -0.57
C PHE A 392 -43.63 -0.33 -1.45
N LEU A 393 -43.81 -0.69 -2.73
CA LEU A 393 -44.60 0.09 -3.69
C LEU A 393 -46.06 0.23 -3.27
N LEU A 394 -46.68 -0.86 -2.81
CA LEU A 394 -48.06 -0.82 -2.33
C LEU A 394 -48.19 0.04 -1.08
N ALA A 395 -47.28 -0.11 -0.11
CA ALA A 395 -47.25 0.72 1.08
C ALA A 395 -47.06 2.22 0.74
N PHE A 396 -46.15 2.52 -0.21
CA PHE A 396 -45.91 3.87 -0.70
C PHE A 396 -47.16 4.50 -1.36
N ASN A 397 -47.99 3.69 -2.01
CA ASN A 397 -49.23 4.14 -2.66
C ASN A 397 -50.49 3.92 -1.79
N HIS A 398 -50.35 3.67 -0.48
CA HIS A 398 -51.45 3.43 0.47
C HIS A 398 -52.37 2.26 0.11
N ILE A 399 -51.81 1.19 -0.45
CA ILE A 399 -52.53 -0.04 -0.82
C ILE A 399 -52.18 -1.15 0.16
N SER A 400 -53.19 -1.78 0.76
CA SER A 400 -52.98 -2.78 1.81
C SER A 400 -52.66 -4.19 1.28
N GLY A 401 -52.89 -4.46 0.00
CA GLY A 401 -52.67 -5.78 -0.61
C GLY A 401 -52.82 -5.79 -2.13
N LEU A 402 -52.25 -6.82 -2.76
CA LEU A 402 -52.30 -7.03 -4.22
C LEU A 402 -53.72 -7.22 -4.75
N ASP A 403 -54.64 -7.72 -3.92
CA ASP A 403 -56.06 -7.89 -4.23
C ASP A 403 -56.78 -6.56 -4.51
N GLN A 404 -56.24 -5.45 -4.03
CA GLN A 404 -56.78 -4.10 -4.25
C GLN A 404 -56.23 -3.42 -5.52
N VAL A 405 -55.33 -4.08 -6.25
CA VAL A 405 -54.75 -3.57 -7.50
C VAL A 405 -55.62 -3.99 -8.68
N SER A 406 -56.41 -3.05 -9.20
CA SER A 406 -57.20 -3.23 -10.43
C SER A 406 -56.33 -3.07 -11.69
N ASP A 407 -56.80 -3.58 -12.83
CA ASP A 407 -56.00 -3.59 -14.08
C ASP A 407 -55.64 -2.17 -14.56
N ASP A 408 -56.52 -1.19 -14.32
CA ASP A 408 -56.31 0.23 -14.62
C ASP A 408 -55.23 0.89 -13.76
N LYS A 409 -54.93 0.34 -12.57
CA LYS A 409 -53.88 0.87 -11.67
C LYS A 409 -52.48 0.35 -12.00
N VAL A 410 -52.36 -0.76 -12.72
CA VAL A 410 -51.07 -1.43 -12.99
C VAL A 410 -50.05 -0.46 -13.57
N GLU A 411 -50.40 0.27 -14.64
CA GLU A 411 -49.46 1.19 -15.27
C GLU A 411 -49.10 2.38 -14.37
N SER A 412 -50.06 2.90 -13.60
CA SER A 412 -49.76 3.99 -12.64
C SER A 412 -48.78 3.55 -11.55
N LEU A 413 -48.90 2.31 -11.07
CA LEU A 413 -48.00 1.72 -10.08
C LEU A 413 -46.63 1.40 -10.70
N ALA A 414 -46.59 0.91 -11.94
CA ALA A 414 -45.34 0.71 -12.67
C ALA A 414 -44.59 2.03 -12.89
N GLN A 415 -45.29 3.12 -13.22
CA GLN A 415 -44.71 4.47 -13.31
C GLN A 415 -44.24 4.99 -11.94
N SER A 416 -45.00 4.73 -10.87
CA SER A 416 -44.61 5.06 -9.49
C SER A 416 -43.32 4.32 -9.09
N PHE A 417 -43.21 3.04 -9.44
CA PHE A 417 -41.99 2.25 -9.23
C PHE A 417 -40.81 2.74 -10.06
N GLN A 418 -41.04 3.12 -11.32
CA GLN A 418 -40.03 3.76 -12.16
C GLN A 418 -39.48 5.03 -11.50
N GLY A 419 -40.36 5.85 -10.91
CA GLY A 419 -39.96 7.01 -10.10
C GLY A 419 -39.04 6.65 -8.94
N LEU A 420 -39.40 5.62 -8.16
CA LEU A 420 -38.55 5.15 -7.04
C LEU A 420 -37.16 4.67 -7.51
N LEU A 421 -37.09 3.94 -8.62
CA LEU A 421 -35.81 3.51 -9.19
C LEU A 421 -34.99 4.68 -9.73
N ASN A 422 -35.63 5.67 -10.35
CA ASN A 422 -34.96 6.88 -10.81
C ASN A 422 -34.38 7.68 -9.65
N ASP A 423 -35.16 7.86 -8.57
CA ASP A 423 -34.70 8.52 -7.35
C ASP A 423 -33.53 7.77 -6.69
N TYR A 424 -33.58 6.42 -6.69
CA TYR A 424 -32.49 5.58 -6.20
C TYR A 424 -31.23 5.64 -7.07
N ASN A 425 -31.39 5.67 -8.39
CA ASN A 425 -30.29 5.72 -9.34
C ASN A 425 -29.65 7.11 -9.46
N LEU A 426 -30.38 8.19 -9.16
CA LEU A 426 -29.92 9.57 -9.27
C LEU A 426 -28.53 9.83 -8.65
N PRO A 427 -28.26 9.50 -7.37
CA PRO A 427 -26.93 9.71 -6.79
C PRO A 427 -25.82 8.94 -7.52
N PHE A 428 -26.12 7.77 -8.09
CA PHE A 428 -25.15 6.98 -8.85
C PHE A 428 -24.89 7.56 -10.25
N TYR A 429 -25.88 8.20 -10.87
CA TYR A 429 -25.69 8.98 -12.10
C TYR A 429 -24.85 10.24 -11.83
N GLU A 430 -25.13 10.97 -10.74
CA GLU A 430 -24.33 12.13 -10.33
C GLU A 430 -22.87 11.75 -10.04
N GLU A 431 -22.66 10.63 -9.34
CA GLU A 431 -21.33 10.06 -9.10
C GLU A 431 -20.62 9.70 -10.41
N TYR A 432 -21.31 9.03 -11.33
CA TYR A 432 -20.79 8.69 -12.66
C TYR A 432 -20.39 9.92 -13.47
N ASP A 433 -21.24 10.95 -13.51
CA ASP A 433 -20.97 12.19 -14.24
C ASP A 433 -19.74 12.90 -13.66
N ALA A 434 -19.60 12.92 -12.33
CA ALA A 434 -18.43 13.45 -11.66
C ALA A 434 -17.15 12.66 -12.00
N GLU A 435 -17.20 11.32 -11.98
CA GLU A 435 -16.07 10.47 -12.35
C GLU A 435 -15.67 10.64 -13.82
N CYS A 436 -16.63 10.72 -14.73
CA CYS A 436 -16.39 10.99 -16.14
C CYS A 436 -15.69 12.32 -16.36
N LYS A 437 -16.14 13.38 -15.66
CA LYS A 437 -15.51 14.69 -15.72
C LYS A 437 -14.05 14.63 -15.27
N ILE A 438 -13.80 14.01 -14.10
CA ILE A 438 -12.44 13.85 -13.56
C ILE A 438 -11.56 13.04 -14.52
N ALA A 439 -12.09 11.96 -15.10
CA ALA A 439 -11.36 11.15 -16.08
C ALA A 439 -10.95 11.95 -17.32
N LEU A 440 -11.87 12.75 -17.88
CA LEU A 440 -11.58 13.61 -19.04
C LEU A 440 -10.53 14.68 -18.71
N ASP A 441 -10.64 15.32 -17.54
CA ASP A 441 -9.68 16.33 -17.08
C ASP A 441 -8.27 15.73 -16.93
N ASN A 442 -8.16 14.54 -16.33
CA ASN A 442 -6.89 13.83 -16.17
C ASN A 442 -6.31 13.34 -17.51
N ILE A 443 -7.14 12.80 -18.40
CA ILE A 443 -6.71 12.42 -19.76
C ILE A 443 -6.17 13.65 -20.49
N LYS A 444 -6.87 14.78 -20.43
CA LYS A 444 -6.43 16.04 -21.06
C LYS A 444 -5.10 16.51 -20.47
N GLY A 445 -5.00 16.58 -19.14
CA GLY A 445 -3.78 16.99 -18.45
C GLY A 445 -2.59 16.13 -18.82
N ARG A 446 -2.77 14.80 -18.85
CA ARG A 446 -1.71 13.86 -19.23
C ARG A 446 -1.33 13.97 -20.71
N LEU A 447 -2.31 14.14 -21.60
CA LEU A 447 -2.06 14.33 -23.02
C LEU A 447 -1.24 15.60 -23.29
N LEU A 448 -1.64 16.72 -22.69
CA LEU A 448 -0.92 17.99 -22.78
C LEU A 448 0.50 17.87 -22.23
N PHE A 449 0.67 17.24 -21.06
CA PHE A 449 2.01 17.02 -20.48
C PHE A 449 2.89 16.18 -21.40
N THR A 450 2.39 15.03 -21.86
CA THR A 450 3.20 14.07 -22.62
C THR A 450 3.53 14.51 -24.04
N ARG A 451 2.73 15.40 -24.64
CA ARG A 451 2.90 15.85 -26.03
C ARG A 451 3.35 17.31 -26.16
N LEU A 452 2.84 18.22 -25.33
CA LEU A 452 3.04 19.67 -25.49
C LEU A 452 3.88 20.34 -24.42
N ALA A 453 3.83 19.93 -23.16
CA ALA A 453 4.54 20.62 -22.08
C ALA A 453 6.05 20.66 -22.34
N GLU A 454 6.71 21.79 -22.07
CA GLU A 454 8.15 21.97 -22.31
C GLU A 454 9.00 20.98 -21.51
N ASN A 455 8.62 20.76 -20.25
CA ASN A 455 9.22 19.77 -19.35
C ASN A 455 8.64 18.34 -19.53
N GLY A 456 7.84 18.12 -20.57
CA GLY A 456 7.21 16.83 -20.87
C GLY A 456 8.07 15.94 -21.77
N PRO A 457 7.76 14.63 -21.84
CA PRO A 457 8.54 13.65 -22.62
C PRO A 457 8.45 13.78 -24.15
N LYS A 458 7.55 14.61 -24.69
CA LYS A 458 7.37 14.82 -26.14
C LYS A 458 7.21 13.52 -26.93
N LEU A 459 6.27 12.65 -26.51
CA LEU A 459 6.11 11.28 -27.05
C LEU A 459 5.73 11.20 -28.55
N GLY A 460 5.57 12.32 -29.26
CA GLY A 460 5.27 12.33 -30.69
C GLY A 460 3.82 11.89 -31.01
N LYS A 461 3.63 11.32 -32.21
CA LYS A 461 2.31 10.97 -32.73
C LYS A 461 1.58 9.92 -31.91
N ILE A 462 0.27 10.07 -31.78
CA ILE A 462 -0.61 9.10 -31.15
C ILE A 462 -0.79 7.90 -32.08
N THR A 463 -0.51 6.72 -31.55
CA THR A 463 -0.73 5.42 -32.21
C THR A 463 -1.25 4.42 -31.19
N ARG A 464 -1.51 3.17 -31.60
CA ARG A 464 -1.89 2.10 -30.67
C ARG A 464 -0.78 1.81 -29.64
N GLU A 465 0.48 1.85 -30.07
CA GLU A 465 1.67 1.60 -29.25
C GLU A 465 2.11 2.83 -28.45
N ASN A 466 1.70 4.03 -28.90
CA ASN A 466 1.89 5.29 -28.21
C ASN A 466 0.55 6.02 -28.00
N PRO A 467 -0.33 5.47 -27.15
CA PRO A 467 -1.71 5.92 -27.02
C PRO A 467 -1.86 7.33 -26.44
N VAL A 468 -3.10 7.83 -26.48
CA VAL A 468 -3.52 9.12 -25.92
C VAL A 468 -3.15 9.28 -24.44
N ILE A 469 -3.16 8.17 -23.70
CA ILE A 469 -2.71 8.04 -22.32
C ILE A 469 -2.05 6.68 -22.15
N GLU A 470 -1.03 6.58 -21.30
CA GLU A 470 -0.34 5.32 -21.01
C GLU A 470 -1.31 4.23 -20.52
N THR A 471 -0.97 2.96 -20.79
CA THR A 471 -1.82 1.81 -20.42
C THR A 471 -1.87 1.58 -18.91
N TYR A 472 -3.09 1.51 -18.36
CA TYR A 472 -3.32 1.24 -16.94
C TYR A 472 -3.27 -0.24 -16.61
N PHE A 473 -3.33 -1.11 -17.63
CA PHE A 473 -3.32 -2.55 -17.45
C PHE A 473 -2.25 -3.22 -18.32
N THR A 474 -1.56 -4.18 -17.75
CA THR A 474 -0.76 -5.17 -18.48
C THR A 474 -1.69 -6.27 -18.98
N ARG A 475 -1.60 -6.57 -20.27
CA ARG A 475 -2.44 -7.57 -20.96
C ARG A 475 -1.58 -8.79 -21.29
N LEU A 476 -1.76 -9.87 -20.54
CA LEU A 476 -1.07 -11.14 -20.74
C LEU A 476 -1.94 -12.13 -21.51
N GLU A 477 -1.32 -13.16 -22.08
CA GLU A 477 -2.01 -14.26 -22.76
C GLU A 477 -1.87 -15.56 -21.99
N ASP A 478 -3.01 -16.13 -21.56
CA ASP A 478 -3.06 -17.51 -21.07
C ASP A 478 -3.30 -18.47 -22.23
N LYS A 479 -2.22 -18.85 -22.92
CA LYS A 479 -2.28 -19.79 -24.06
C LYS A 479 -2.85 -21.16 -23.69
N SER A 480 -2.86 -21.49 -22.40
CA SER A 480 -3.29 -22.78 -21.87
C SER A 480 -4.68 -22.78 -21.24
N ASN A 481 -5.34 -21.61 -21.17
CA ASN A 481 -6.63 -21.42 -20.49
C ASN A 481 -6.67 -22.07 -19.07
N LYS A 482 -5.57 -21.95 -18.32
CA LYS A 482 -5.44 -22.46 -16.95
C LYS A 482 -6.18 -21.60 -15.94
N HIS A 483 -6.35 -20.31 -16.23
CA HIS A 483 -6.81 -19.31 -15.27
C HIS A 483 -8.24 -18.84 -15.55
N PRO A 484 -8.98 -18.38 -14.52
CA PRO A 484 -10.29 -17.78 -14.70
C PRO A 484 -10.26 -16.59 -15.67
N LYS A 485 -11.37 -16.38 -16.38
CA LYS A 485 -11.53 -15.24 -17.31
C LYS A 485 -11.25 -13.92 -16.59
N GLY A 486 -10.43 -13.07 -17.21
CA GLY A 486 -10.07 -11.76 -16.67
C GLY A 486 -8.81 -11.74 -15.80
N SER A 487 -8.26 -12.91 -15.43
CA SER A 487 -7.07 -12.98 -14.58
C SER A 487 -5.80 -12.39 -15.22
N MET A 488 -5.72 -12.40 -16.55
CA MET A 488 -4.54 -11.94 -17.31
C MET A 488 -4.53 -10.45 -17.64
N MET A 489 -5.48 -9.68 -17.11
CA MET A 489 -5.54 -8.23 -17.29
C MET A 489 -5.22 -7.57 -15.95
N LEU A 490 -3.95 -7.27 -15.74
CA LEU A 490 -3.43 -6.86 -14.43
C LEU A 490 -3.21 -5.36 -14.36
N ALA A 491 -3.65 -4.73 -13.27
CA ALA A 491 -3.46 -3.30 -13.06
C ALA A 491 -1.97 -2.96 -12.88
N ASN A 492 -1.52 -1.95 -13.60
CA ASN A 492 -0.19 -1.37 -13.44
C ASN A 492 -0.14 -0.48 -12.20
N ASN A 493 1.01 -0.37 -11.55
CA ASN A 493 1.20 0.50 -10.40
C ASN A 493 1.49 1.94 -10.86
N GLY A 494 1.47 2.85 -9.90
CA GLY A 494 1.80 4.25 -10.10
C GLY A 494 1.72 4.99 -8.78
N TRP A 495 1.41 6.27 -8.86
CA TRP A 495 1.15 7.11 -7.70
C TRP A 495 0.06 8.13 -8.03
N ILE A 496 -0.54 8.72 -6.99
CA ILE A 496 -1.58 9.74 -7.11
C ILE A 496 -1.09 10.99 -6.38
N TRP A 497 -1.27 12.15 -7.01
CA TRP A 497 -0.91 13.43 -6.42
C TRP A 497 -1.70 13.67 -5.12
N ASN A 498 -0.99 13.96 -4.02
CA ASN A 498 -1.59 14.29 -2.72
C ASN A 498 -2.61 13.25 -2.20
N ALA A 499 -2.44 11.98 -2.55
CA ALA A 499 -3.29 10.91 -2.05
C ALA A 499 -2.98 10.54 -0.61
N ASP A 500 -3.98 10.00 0.07
CA ASP A 500 -3.77 9.37 1.36
C ASP A 500 -2.94 8.07 1.18
N PRO A 501 -1.70 7.99 1.72
CA PRO A 501 -0.84 6.82 1.57
C PRO A 501 -1.39 5.57 2.27
N LEU A 502 -2.38 5.73 3.17
CA LEU A 502 -3.04 4.60 3.82
C LEU A 502 -4.12 3.95 2.95
N ASN A 503 -4.56 4.63 1.89
CA ASN A 503 -5.57 4.11 0.99
C ASN A 503 -4.91 3.41 -0.20
N ASP A 504 -5.14 2.10 -0.31
CA ASP A 504 -4.79 1.36 -1.50
C ASP A 504 -5.67 1.80 -2.68
N PHE A 505 -5.10 2.60 -3.57
CA PHE A 505 -5.80 3.15 -4.72
C PHE A 505 -6.18 2.12 -5.80
N ALA A 506 -5.69 0.88 -5.71
CA ALA A 506 -6.18 -0.23 -6.53
C ALA A 506 -7.25 -1.07 -5.82
N GLY A 507 -7.46 -0.86 -4.52
CA GLY A 507 -8.43 -1.56 -3.71
C GLY A 507 -9.88 -1.16 -4.06
N PRO A 508 -10.87 -1.95 -3.60
CA PRO A 508 -12.29 -1.76 -3.93
C PRO A 508 -12.89 -0.45 -3.39
N GLY A 509 -12.23 0.21 -2.44
CA GLY A 509 -12.63 1.52 -1.92
C GLY A 509 -12.20 2.70 -2.78
N SER A 510 -11.59 2.48 -3.94
CA SER A 510 -11.08 3.54 -4.83
C SER A 510 -11.57 3.37 -6.27
N THR A 511 -11.90 4.50 -6.90
CA THR A 511 -12.18 4.57 -8.35
C THR A 511 -11.08 5.29 -9.12
N ALA A 512 -9.87 5.44 -8.54
CA ALA A 512 -8.75 6.18 -9.12
C ALA A 512 -8.34 5.69 -10.52
N TYR A 513 -8.41 4.38 -10.79
CA TYR A 513 -8.14 3.81 -12.11
C TYR A 513 -9.18 4.24 -13.15
N LEU A 514 -10.47 4.29 -12.77
CA LEU A 514 -11.55 4.74 -13.64
C LEU A 514 -11.46 6.25 -13.89
N ARG A 515 -11.17 7.02 -12.83
CA ARG A 515 -10.98 8.47 -12.85
C ARG A 515 -9.68 8.94 -13.49
N ARG A 516 -8.78 8.02 -13.89
CA ARG A 516 -7.46 8.33 -14.49
C ARG A 516 -6.57 9.21 -13.63
N GLU A 517 -6.69 9.09 -12.30
CA GLU A 517 -5.89 9.88 -11.35
C GLU A 517 -4.50 9.29 -11.12
N VAL A 518 -4.30 8.02 -11.49
CA VAL A 518 -3.03 7.32 -11.28
C VAL A 518 -2.03 7.76 -12.35
N ILE A 519 -0.95 8.41 -11.92
CA ILE A 519 0.23 8.62 -12.77
C ILE A 519 0.93 7.27 -12.89
N ILE A 520 0.64 6.59 -14.00
CA ILE A 520 0.89 5.17 -14.17
C ILE A 520 2.33 4.87 -14.62
N TRP A 521 2.90 3.78 -14.10
CA TRP A 521 4.12 3.15 -14.60
C TRP A 521 3.73 1.93 -15.42
N GLY A 522 3.59 2.12 -16.74
CA GLY A 522 3.11 1.06 -17.65
C GLY A 522 4.02 -0.18 -17.73
N ASP A 523 5.25 -0.09 -17.22
CA ASP A 523 6.22 -1.17 -17.13
C ASP A 523 6.14 -1.95 -15.81
N CYS A 524 5.30 -1.54 -14.85
CA CYS A 524 5.22 -2.11 -13.51
C CYS A 524 3.80 -2.56 -13.17
N VAL A 525 3.60 -3.86 -12.92
CA VAL A 525 2.34 -4.44 -12.43
C VAL A 525 2.26 -4.29 -10.91
N LYS A 526 1.13 -3.79 -10.39
CA LYS A 526 0.89 -3.63 -8.95
C LYS A 526 0.64 -4.98 -8.28
N LEU A 527 1.32 -5.24 -7.17
CA LEU A 527 1.23 -6.49 -6.42
C LEU A 527 0.08 -6.45 -5.39
N ARG A 528 -0.76 -7.49 -5.39
CA ARG A 528 -1.98 -7.62 -4.57
C ARG A 528 -1.75 -8.55 -3.38
N TYR A 529 -1.28 -8.01 -2.26
CA TYR A 529 -1.04 -8.78 -1.04
C TYR A 529 -2.31 -9.20 -0.31
N GLY A 530 -3.39 -8.41 -0.38
CA GLY A 530 -4.55 -8.59 0.48
C GLY A 530 -4.29 -8.06 1.90
N ASN A 531 -5.08 -8.51 2.89
CA ASN A 531 -4.96 -8.13 4.30
C ASN A 531 -3.93 -8.99 5.05
N ALA A 532 -3.71 -10.23 4.60
CA ALA A 532 -2.83 -11.18 5.27
C ALA A 532 -2.21 -12.20 4.28
N PRO A 533 -1.18 -12.97 4.70
CA PRO A 533 -0.54 -13.97 3.85
C PRO A 533 -1.49 -14.98 3.19
N GLN A 534 -2.64 -15.25 3.81
CA GLN A 534 -3.63 -16.20 3.30
C GLN A 534 -4.34 -15.70 2.04
N ASP A 535 -4.41 -14.38 1.81
CA ASP A 535 -5.10 -13.80 0.65
C ASP A 535 -4.28 -13.93 -0.64
N ASN A 536 -2.96 -14.14 -0.52
CA ASN A 536 -2.05 -14.38 -1.64
C ASN A 536 -0.78 -15.17 -1.23
N PRO A 537 -0.90 -16.44 -0.84
CA PRO A 537 0.21 -17.16 -0.18
C PRO A 537 1.48 -17.23 -1.02
N TRP A 538 1.33 -17.36 -2.34
CA TRP A 538 2.45 -17.41 -3.27
C TRP A 538 3.24 -16.09 -3.28
N LEU A 539 2.53 -14.96 -3.46
CA LEU A 539 3.16 -13.64 -3.51
C LEU A 539 3.90 -13.31 -2.21
N TRP A 540 3.24 -13.55 -1.07
CA TRP A 540 3.85 -13.31 0.25
C TRP A 540 5.11 -14.14 0.45
N LYS A 541 5.10 -15.41 0.03
CA LYS A 541 6.29 -16.27 0.09
C LYS A 541 7.40 -15.75 -0.83
N HIS A 542 7.09 -15.46 -2.09
CA HIS A 542 8.07 -14.99 -3.08
C HIS A 542 8.76 -13.70 -2.63
N MET A 543 7.98 -12.76 -2.11
CA MET A 543 8.49 -11.46 -1.64
C MET A 543 9.20 -11.56 -0.29
N ARG A 544 8.84 -12.54 0.55
CA ARG A 544 9.61 -12.88 1.75
C ARG A 544 10.96 -13.46 1.38
N ASP A 545 11.02 -14.42 0.45
CA ASP A 545 12.28 -15.02 -0.02
C ASP A 545 13.20 -13.93 -0.61
N TYR A 546 12.64 -13.01 -1.40
CA TYR A 546 13.36 -11.83 -1.90
C TYR A 546 13.92 -10.97 -0.78
N THR A 547 13.08 -10.62 0.19
CA THR A 547 13.47 -9.76 1.31
C THR A 547 14.54 -10.41 2.19
N GLU A 548 14.38 -11.70 2.53
CA GLU A 548 15.37 -12.46 3.31
C GLU A 548 16.70 -12.61 2.56
N GLN A 549 16.66 -12.81 1.23
CA GLN A 549 17.84 -12.83 0.38
C GLN A 549 18.61 -11.50 0.46
N ILE A 550 17.92 -10.35 0.36
CA ILE A 550 18.54 -9.03 0.48
C ILE A 550 19.12 -8.82 1.88
N ALA A 551 18.34 -9.08 2.93
CA ALA A 551 18.78 -8.91 4.32
C ALA A 551 20.02 -9.76 4.67
N GLY A 552 20.14 -10.93 4.06
CA GLY A 552 21.30 -11.81 4.21
C GLY A 552 22.60 -11.20 3.68
N MET A 553 22.55 -10.25 2.75
CA MET A 553 23.73 -9.68 2.10
C MET A 553 24.01 -8.23 2.51
N PHE A 554 22.97 -7.41 2.60
CA PHE A 554 23.08 -5.97 2.79
C PHE A 554 22.90 -5.60 4.26
N HIS A 555 23.63 -4.57 4.70
CA HIS A 555 23.58 -4.02 6.05
C HIS A 555 22.31 -3.17 6.29
N GLY A 556 21.68 -2.71 5.22
CA GLY A 556 20.41 -2.00 5.28
C GLY A 556 19.58 -2.16 4.03
N ILE A 557 18.34 -1.68 4.11
CA ILE A 557 17.45 -1.57 2.96
C ILE A 557 16.91 -0.16 2.82
N ARG A 558 16.72 0.30 1.58
CA ARG A 558 15.88 1.45 1.24
C ARG A 558 14.55 0.94 0.76
N ILE A 559 13.46 1.39 1.38
CA ILE A 559 12.11 1.04 0.96
C ILE A 559 11.70 2.02 -0.14
N ASP A 560 11.64 1.52 -1.37
CA ASP A 560 11.17 2.28 -2.52
C ASP A 560 9.68 2.58 -2.40
N ASN A 561 9.30 3.84 -2.66
CA ASN A 561 7.91 4.28 -2.62
C ASN A 561 7.13 3.70 -1.41
N CYS A 562 7.68 3.92 -0.21
CA CYS A 562 7.19 3.36 1.05
C CYS A 562 5.75 3.78 1.35
N HIS A 563 5.38 5.00 0.92
CA HIS A 563 4.04 5.56 1.10
C HIS A 563 2.97 4.82 0.27
N SER A 564 3.35 4.09 -0.77
CA SER A 564 2.42 3.25 -1.55
C SER A 564 2.45 1.78 -1.15
N THR A 565 3.18 1.42 -0.08
CA THR A 565 3.23 0.06 0.44
C THR A 565 2.36 -0.05 1.70
N PRO A 566 1.35 -0.93 1.74
CA PRO A 566 0.53 -1.10 2.95
C PRO A 566 1.38 -1.41 4.17
N ILE A 567 1.12 -0.74 5.30
CA ILE A 567 1.98 -0.83 6.49
C ILE A 567 2.13 -2.28 6.97
N HIS A 568 1.05 -3.07 7.00
CA HIS A 568 1.10 -4.46 7.47
C HIS A 568 1.97 -5.37 6.57
N VAL A 569 2.07 -5.05 5.27
CA VAL A 569 2.96 -5.75 4.33
C VAL A 569 4.41 -5.42 4.65
N ALA A 570 4.73 -4.13 4.79
CA ALA A 570 6.07 -3.68 5.13
C ALA A 570 6.50 -4.17 6.54
N GLU A 571 5.60 -4.19 7.53
CA GLU A 571 5.86 -4.74 8.86
C GLU A 571 6.29 -6.20 8.78
N TYR A 572 5.54 -7.03 8.05
CA TYR A 572 5.86 -8.45 7.88
C TYR A 572 7.23 -8.67 7.22
N PHE A 573 7.52 -7.96 6.13
CA PHE A 573 8.79 -8.12 5.42
C PHE A 573 9.97 -7.59 6.21
N LEU A 574 9.83 -6.45 6.91
CA LEU A 574 10.87 -5.95 7.80
C LEU A 574 11.12 -6.88 8.99
N ASP A 575 10.08 -7.51 9.54
CA ASP A 575 10.24 -8.49 10.61
C ASP A 575 10.98 -9.75 10.11
N ALA A 576 10.67 -10.22 8.91
CA ALA A 576 11.41 -11.31 8.27
C ALA A 576 12.88 -10.90 8.01
N ALA A 577 13.11 -9.70 7.48
CA ALA A 577 14.44 -9.16 7.25
C ALA A 577 15.26 -9.06 8.54
N ARG A 578 14.66 -8.56 9.63
CA ARG A 578 15.31 -8.42 10.95
C ARG A 578 15.62 -9.74 11.62
N LYS A 579 14.88 -10.82 11.33
CA LYS A 579 15.23 -12.17 11.76
C LYS A 579 16.53 -12.66 11.11
N ILE A 580 16.75 -12.30 9.84
CA ILE A 580 17.99 -12.61 9.12
C ILE A 580 19.13 -11.69 9.54
N ARG A 581 18.85 -10.39 9.70
CA ARG A 581 19.80 -9.37 10.13
C ARG A 581 19.21 -8.49 11.24
N PRO A 582 19.48 -8.80 12.51
CA PRO A 582 18.93 -8.01 13.62
C PRO A 582 19.29 -6.53 13.58
N ASP A 583 20.54 -6.20 13.25
CA ASP A 583 21.02 -4.82 13.12
C ASP A 583 20.76 -4.21 11.73
N LEU A 584 19.61 -4.50 11.11
CA LEU A 584 19.25 -3.98 9.79
C LEU A 584 18.96 -2.47 9.83
N TYR A 585 19.71 -1.69 9.07
CA TYR A 585 19.40 -0.28 8.84
C TYR A 585 18.26 -0.12 7.81
N VAL A 586 17.38 0.86 8.01
CA VAL A 586 16.18 1.04 7.18
C VAL A 586 16.04 2.51 6.83
N LEU A 587 16.11 2.79 5.54
CA LEU A 587 15.87 4.09 4.92
C LEU A 587 14.53 4.00 4.17
N ALA A 588 13.75 5.08 4.11
CA ALA A 588 12.50 5.09 3.35
C ALA A 588 12.35 6.35 2.51
N GLU A 589 11.84 6.15 1.30
CA GLU A 589 11.23 7.20 0.51
C GLU A 589 9.77 7.35 0.93
N LEU A 590 9.51 8.33 1.78
CA LEU A 590 8.21 8.53 2.42
C LEU A 590 7.82 10.01 2.40
N PHE A 591 6.71 10.29 1.71
CA PHE A 591 6.12 11.61 1.58
C PHE A 591 4.61 11.50 1.83
N THR A 592 4.19 11.58 3.09
CA THR A 592 2.76 11.43 3.44
C THR A 592 1.98 12.75 3.48
N GLY A 593 2.67 13.88 3.28
CA GLY A 593 2.09 15.23 3.38
C GLY A 593 1.84 15.72 4.81
N SER A 594 2.11 14.90 5.83
CA SER A 594 1.90 15.23 7.26
C SER A 594 2.99 14.58 8.14
N PRO A 595 3.67 15.33 9.01
CA PRO A 595 4.62 14.77 9.97
C PRO A 595 3.99 13.70 10.87
N GLU A 596 2.71 13.86 11.22
CA GLU A 596 1.96 12.90 12.04
C GLU A 596 1.80 11.56 11.32
N ARG A 597 1.50 11.59 10.01
CA ARG A 597 1.42 10.38 9.17
C ARG A 597 2.79 9.76 8.95
N ASP A 598 3.83 10.56 8.72
CA ASP A 598 5.22 10.08 8.65
C ASP A 598 5.58 9.30 9.93
N ASN A 599 5.22 9.85 11.10
CA ASN A 599 5.47 9.20 12.39
C ASN A 599 4.75 7.84 12.54
N GLN A 600 3.57 7.65 11.95
CA GLN A 600 2.88 6.36 11.98
C GLN A 600 3.68 5.29 11.23
N PHE A 601 4.23 5.62 10.04
CA PHE A 601 5.08 4.71 9.29
C PHE A 601 6.41 4.48 10.02
N VAL A 602 7.09 5.55 10.43
CA VAL A 602 8.41 5.46 11.07
C VAL A 602 8.37 4.59 12.32
N SER A 603 7.42 4.83 13.22
CA SER A 603 7.30 4.15 14.50
C SER A 603 6.92 2.67 14.37
N ARG A 604 6.08 2.31 13.38
CA ARG A 604 5.63 0.93 13.15
C ARG A 604 6.61 0.09 12.37
N LEU A 605 7.21 0.69 11.33
CA LEU A 605 8.13 0.01 10.43
C LEU A 605 9.55 -0.04 11.00
N GLY A 606 9.89 0.85 11.93
CA GLY A 606 11.24 0.95 12.45
C GLY A 606 12.19 1.58 11.44
N ILE A 607 11.75 2.67 10.81
CA ILE A 607 12.55 3.43 9.85
C ILE A 607 13.53 4.30 10.63
N HIS A 608 14.80 4.31 10.20
CA HIS A 608 15.88 5.02 10.90
C HIS A 608 16.17 6.40 10.29
N ALA A 609 15.90 6.56 8.99
CA ALA A 609 16.00 7.83 8.29
C ALA A 609 14.96 7.94 7.17
N LEU A 610 14.52 9.17 6.93
CA LEU A 610 13.67 9.54 5.80
C LEU A 610 14.51 10.30 4.77
N ILE A 611 14.28 10.04 3.49
CA ILE A 611 14.94 10.78 2.42
C ILE A 611 14.40 12.21 2.39
N ARG A 612 15.33 13.15 2.24
CA ARG A 612 15.08 14.59 2.04
C ARG A 612 15.96 15.05 0.88
N GLU A 613 15.39 15.85 -0.02
CA GLU A 613 16.04 16.22 -1.27
C GLU A 613 16.38 17.71 -1.25
N ALA A 614 17.66 18.07 -1.17
CA ALA A 614 18.10 19.47 -1.19
C ALA A 614 17.96 20.15 -2.56
N MET A 615 17.67 19.38 -3.62
CA MET A 615 17.44 19.89 -4.98
C MET A 615 16.00 20.33 -5.22
N GLN A 616 15.07 19.99 -4.31
CA GLN A 616 13.70 20.53 -4.27
C GLN A 616 13.71 21.86 -3.51
#